data_AF-A0AAV5F1T3-F1
#
_entry.id   AF-A0AAV5F1T3-F1
#
_cell.length_a   1.000
_cell.length_b   1.000
_cell.length_c   1.000
_cell.angle_alpha   90.00
_cell.angle_beta   90.00
_cell.angle_gamma   90.00
#
_symmetry.space_group_name_H-M   'P 1'
#
loop_
_entity.id
_entity.type
_entity.pdbx_description
1 polymer ?
#
loop_
_entity_poly.entity_id
_entity_poly.type
_entity_poly.pdbx_seq_one_letter_code
_entity_poly.pdbx_strand_id
1 'polypeptide(L)'
;MVDGLEKLGSIYNQIDLLTCFSSSQHQQRKVVEEELERSLVLLDLCNAMRETFMELKATVMESQLALKRGEDAAVQTKLHSYSRMTKKAQRQFKKINRAAFDIQGCRVVKLLAEAREVAVSMIEASLDLLSKKITPASSSKWSLVSKAFQKKIVVCEEEQLQTLELAIVDLESGVETLFRRMIQSRVSLLNTLSL
;
A
#
# COMPACT_ATOMS: atom_id res chain seq x y z
N MET A 1 -4.33 2.23 8.98
CA MET A 1 -4.21 2.92 7.67
C MET A 1 -4.89 4.27 7.71
N VAL A 2 -6.13 4.37 8.21
CA VAL A 2 -6.87 5.63 8.36
C VAL A 2 -6.07 6.70 9.12
N ASP A 3 -5.55 6.38 10.31
CA ASP A 3 -4.74 7.32 11.12
C ASP A 3 -3.49 7.83 10.39
N GLY A 4 -2.92 7.01 9.51
CA GLY A 4 -1.76 7.37 8.70
C GLY A 4 -2.13 8.31 7.55
N LEU A 5 -3.29 8.11 6.92
CA LEU A 5 -3.83 9.02 5.90
C LEU A 5 -4.20 10.38 6.49
N GLU A 6 -4.77 10.41 7.71
CA GLU A 6 -5.04 11.65 8.44
C GLU A 6 -3.75 12.40 8.79
N LYS A 7 -2.74 11.68 9.30
CA LYS A 7 -1.42 12.25 9.59
C LYS A 7 -0.76 12.81 8.32
N LEU A 8 -0.78 12.07 7.22
CA LEU A 8 -0.31 12.52 5.91
C LEU A 8 -1.06 13.78 5.45
N GLY A 9 -2.38 13.79 5.57
CA GLY A 9 -3.21 14.95 5.25
C GLY A 9 -2.79 16.20 6.03
N SER A 10 -2.58 16.06 7.34
CA SER A 10 -2.08 17.14 8.20
C SER A 10 -0.70 17.63 7.79
N ILE A 11 0.24 16.72 7.51
CA ILE A 11 1.60 17.10 7.10
C ILE A 11 1.58 17.87 5.77
N TYR A 12 0.84 17.37 4.78
CA TYR A 12 0.72 18.06 3.49
C TYR A 12 0.03 19.41 3.59
N ASN A 13 -0.98 19.56 4.46
CA ASN A 13 -1.61 20.86 4.72
C ASN A 13 -0.60 21.84 5.35
N GLN A 14 0.29 21.38 6.22
CA GLN A 14 1.34 22.23 6.80
C GLN A 14 2.38 22.65 5.75
N ILE A 15 2.70 21.78 4.79
CA ILE A 15 3.60 22.12 3.68
C ILE A 15 2.98 23.21 2.79
N ASP A 16 1.70 23.07 2.45
CA ASP A 16 0.96 24.06 1.65
C ASP A 16 0.95 25.46 2.32
N LEU A 17 0.98 25.51 3.66
CA LEU A 17 0.99 26.74 4.47
C LEU A 17 2.37 27.37 4.67
N LEU A 18 3.46 26.64 4.42
CA LEU A 18 4.84 27.04 4.76
C LEU A 18 5.66 27.59 3.59
N THR A 19 5.03 27.98 2.48
CA THR A 19 5.69 28.48 1.25
C THR A 19 6.43 29.83 1.39
N CYS A 20 6.73 30.30 2.60
CA CYS A 20 7.56 31.50 2.83
C CYS A 20 9.05 31.18 2.68
N PHE A 21 9.64 31.49 1.52
CA PHE A 21 11.09 31.45 1.31
C PHE A 21 11.76 32.76 1.77
N SER A 22 12.27 32.80 3.00
CA SER A 22 13.13 33.89 3.49
C SER A 22 14.42 33.37 4.16
N SER A 23 15.37 32.88 3.35
CA SER A 23 16.85 33.07 3.42
C SER A 23 17.60 32.01 2.58
N SER A 24 18.74 32.42 1.98
CA SER A 24 19.60 31.70 1.00
C SER A 24 18.88 30.72 0.04
N GLN A 25 18.02 31.29 -0.80
CA GLN A 25 17.10 30.63 -1.76
C GLN A 25 17.71 29.45 -2.54
N HIS A 26 19.00 29.53 -2.91
CA HIS A 26 19.63 28.53 -3.76
C HIS A 26 19.91 27.18 -3.07
N GLN A 27 20.36 27.22 -1.80
CA GLN A 27 20.66 25.99 -1.06
C GLN A 27 19.37 25.29 -0.63
N GLN A 28 18.33 26.05 -0.24
CA GLN A 28 17.03 25.48 0.11
C GLN A 28 16.33 24.87 -1.10
N ARG A 29 16.38 25.54 -2.26
CA ARG A 29 15.87 25.01 -3.52
C ARG A 29 16.47 23.66 -3.86
N LYS A 30 17.80 23.52 -3.76
CA LYS A 30 18.50 22.26 -4.02
C LYS A 30 18.04 21.13 -3.11
N VAL A 31 17.88 21.38 -1.81
CA VAL A 31 17.42 20.35 -0.86
C VAL A 31 15.96 19.97 -1.11
N VAL A 32 15.11 20.92 -1.50
CA VAL A 32 13.73 20.63 -1.91
C VAL A 32 13.69 19.81 -3.20
N GLU A 33 14.50 20.15 -4.20
CA GLU A 33 14.62 19.39 -5.46
C GLU A 33 15.09 17.95 -5.20
N GLU A 34 16.10 17.75 -4.35
CA GLU A 34 16.56 16.41 -3.94
C GLU A 34 15.47 15.59 -3.23
N GLU A 35 14.68 16.23 -2.37
CA GLU A 35 13.56 15.60 -1.69
C GLU A 35 12.41 15.27 -2.66
N LEU A 36 12.15 16.14 -3.65
CA LEU A 36 11.22 15.88 -4.73
C LEU A 36 11.67 14.66 -5.55
N GLU A 37 12.95 14.52 -5.89
CA GLU A 37 13.44 13.33 -6.58
C GLU A 37 13.26 12.05 -5.75
N ARG A 38 13.47 12.11 -4.42
CA ARG A 38 13.14 10.98 -3.53
C ARG A 38 11.66 10.64 -3.52
N SER A 39 10.78 11.64 -3.67
CA SER A 39 9.33 11.41 -3.74
C SER A 39 8.90 10.64 -5.00
N LEU A 40 9.67 10.70 -6.10
CA LEU A 40 9.40 9.90 -7.31
C LEU A 40 9.51 8.41 -7.03
N VAL A 41 10.52 7.99 -6.25
CA VAL A 41 10.70 6.58 -5.85
C VAL A 41 9.48 6.07 -5.07
N LEU A 42 8.87 6.91 -4.24
CA LEU A 42 7.64 6.56 -3.52
C LEU A 42 6.40 6.57 -4.44
N LEU A 43 6.35 7.44 -5.45
CA LEU A 43 5.28 7.42 -6.46
C LEU A 43 5.33 6.14 -7.33
N ASP A 44 6.52 5.74 -7.77
CA ASP A 44 6.74 4.49 -8.50
C ASP A 44 6.30 3.28 -7.66
N LEU A 45 6.62 3.32 -6.36
CA LEU A 45 6.17 2.30 -5.42
C LEU A 45 4.64 2.27 -5.30
N CYS A 46 3.99 3.42 -5.14
CA CYS A 46 2.53 3.51 -5.08
C CYS A 46 1.89 2.94 -6.36
N ASN A 47 2.46 3.19 -7.53
CA ASN A 47 2.00 2.62 -8.79
C ASN A 47 2.16 1.08 -8.82
N ALA A 48 3.33 0.57 -8.45
CA ALA A 48 3.58 -0.88 -8.38
C ALA A 48 2.65 -1.59 -7.39
N MET A 49 2.29 -0.91 -6.29
CA MET A 49 1.33 -1.43 -5.33
C MET A 49 -0.10 -1.45 -5.85
N ARG A 50 -0.53 -0.43 -6.59
CA ARG A 50 -1.83 -0.42 -7.25
C ARG A 50 -1.97 -1.60 -8.22
N GLU A 51 -0.95 -1.84 -9.03
CA GLU A 51 -0.91 -3.02 -9.91
C GLU A 51 -1.00 -4.32 -9.10
N THR A 52 -0.23 -4.43 -8.02
CA THR A 52 -0.27 -5.60 -7.12
C THR A 52 -1.67 -5.81 -6.53
N PHE A 53 -2.33 -4.75 -6.03
CA PHE A 53 -3.67 -4.87 -5.46
C PHE A 53 -4.71 -5.24 -6.51
N MET A 54 -4.58 -4.72 -7.73
CA MET A 54 -5.44 -5.11 -8.85
C MET A 54 -5.30 -6.61 -9.16
N GLU A 55 -4.09 -7.14 -9.23
CA GLU A 55 -3.85 -8.57 -9.45
C GLU A 55 -4.35 -9.43 -8.27
N LEU A 56 -4.14 -8.98 -7.02
CA LEU A 56 -4.61 -9.67 -5.82
C LEU A 56 -6.14 -9.71 -5.75
N LYS A 57 -6.81 -8.61 -6.08
CA LYS A 57 -8.28 -8.52 -6.17
C LYS A 57 -8.83 -9.49 -7.19
N ALA A 58 -8.24 -9.53 -8.39
CA ALA A 58 -8.62 -10.50 -9.43
C ALA A 58 -8.48 -11.94 -8.93
N THR A 59 -7.36 -12.27 -8.26
CA THR A 59 -7.13 -13.61 -7.70
C THR A 59 -8.17 -13.98 -6.64
N VAL A 60 -8.60 -13.03 -5.80
CA VAL A 60 -9.66 -13.25 -4.79
C VAL A 60 -11.02 -13.48 -5.46
N MET A 61 -11.41 -12.64 -6.41
CA MET A 61 -12.67 -12.81 -7.17
C MET A 61 -12.71 -14.16 -7.90
N GLU A 62 -11.59 -14.55 -8.54
CA GLU A 62 -11.47 -15.85 -9.18
C GLU A 62 -11.55 -17.02 -8.20
N SER A 63 -11.07 -16.83 -6.96
CA SER A 63 -11.15 -17.83 -5.89
C SER A 63 -12.58 -18.00 -5.41
N GLN A 64 -13.32 -16.90 -5.23
CA GLN A 64 -14.76 -16.93 -4.91
C GLN A 64 -15.57 -17.65 -6.01
N LEU A 65 -15.25 -17.42 -7.29
CA LEU A 65 -15.91 -18.08 -8.41
C LEU A 65 -15.63 -19.59 -8.43
N ALA A 66 -14.38 -20.00 -8.17
CA ALA A 66 -14.01 -21.42 -8.07
C ALA A 66 -14.70 -22.10 -6.87
N LEU A 67 -14.78 -21.41 -5.74
CA LEU A 67 -15.47 -21.88 -4.55
C LEU A 67 -16.97 -22.12 -4.81
N LYS A 68 -17.64 -21.18 -5.50
CA LYS A 68 -19.05 -21.33 -5.91
C LYS A 68 -19.30 -22.52 -6.85
N ARG A 69 -18.28 -22.95 -7.59
CA ARG A 69 -18.32 -24.13 -8.47
C ARG A 69 -17.94 -25.44 -7.77
N GLY A 70 -17.46 -25.38 -6.53
CA GLY A 70 -16.94 -26.54 -5.80
C GLY A 70 -15.57 -27.03 -6.30
N GLU A 71 -14.77 -26.14 -6.90
CA GLU A 71 -13.45 -26.44 -7.46
C GLU A 71 -12.34 -26.25 -6.40
N ASP A 72 -12.34 -27.05 -5.34
CA ASP A 72 -11.46 -26.87 -4.17
C ASP A 72 -9.96 -26.83 -4.56
N ALA A 73 -9.53 -27.64 -5.53
CA ALA A 73 -8.16 -27.64 -6.04
C ALA A 73 -7.78 -26.32 -6.75
N ALA A 74 -8.73 -25.69 -7.44
CA ALA A 74 -8.53 -24.40 -8.08
C ALA A 74 -8.47 -23.26 -7.05
N VAL A 75 -9.30 -23.33 -5.99
CA VAL A 75 -9.24 -22.41 -4.84
C VAL A 75 -7.87 -22.48 -4.16
N GLN A 76 -7.39 -23.68 -3.86
CA GLN A 76 -6.09 -23.87 -3.22
C GLN A 76 -4.93 -23.33 -4.08
N THR A 77 -4.96 -23.58 -5.40
CA THR A 77 -3.96 -23.07 -6.35
C THR A 77 -3.92 -21.54 -6.36
N LYS A 78 -5.09 -20.90 -6.38
CA LYS A 78 -5.21 -19.44 -6.37
C LYS A 78 -4.75 -18.81 -5.05
N LEU A 79 -5.05 -19.44 -3.91
CA LEU A 79 -4.53 -19.03 -2.60
C LEU A 79 -2.99 -19.08 -2.54
N HIS A 80 -2.38 -20.10 -3.13
CA HIS A 80 -0.92 -20.17 -3.26
C HIS A 80 -0.35 -19.05 -4.15
N SER A 81 -1.02 -18.73 -5.26
CA SER A 81 -0.66 -17.60 -6.14
C SER A 81 -0.71 -16.28 -5.37
N TYR A 82 -1.81 -16.02 -4.66
CA TYR A 82 -2.01 -14.84 -3.81
C TYR A 82 -0.88 -14.66 -2.77
N SER A 83 -0.50 -15.75 -2.09
CA SER A 83 0.64 -15.73 -1.14
C SER A 83 1.97 -15.40 -1.80
N ARG A 84 2.22 -15.96 -2.98
CA ARG A 84 3.44 -15.68 -3.74
C ARG A 84 3.50 -14.21 -4.16
N MET A 85 2.38 -13.66 -4.64
CA MET A 85 2.29 -12.27 -5.08
C MET A 85 2.50 -11.29 -3.93
N THR A 86 1.86 -11.55 -2.78
CA THR A 86 2.05 -10.73 -1.57
C THR A 86 3.51 -10.73 -1.10
N LYS A 87 4.16 -11.89 -1.09
CA LYS A 87 5.60 -12.01 -0.76
C LYS A 87 6.50 -11.32 -1.79
N LYS A 88 6.14 -11.37 -3.07
CA LYS A 88 6.86 -10.67 -4.14
C LYS A 88 6.78 -9.15 -3.93
N ALA A 89 5.59 -8.63 -3.64
CA ALA A 89 5.36 -7.22 -3.35
C ALA A 89 6.14 -6.76 -2.12
N GLN A 90 6.16 -7.54 -1.03
CA GLN A 90 7.00 -7.25 0.15
C GLN A 90 8.50 -7.17 -0.19
N ARG A 91 9.01 -8.05 -1.06
CA ARG A 91 10.42 -8.02 -1.49
C ARG A 91 10.72 -6.81 -2.37
N GLN A 92 9.82 -6.47 -3.28
CA GLN A 92 9.95 -5.28 -4.13
C GLN A 92 9.93 -4.01 -3.27
N PHE A 93 9.02 -3.92 -2.31
CA PHE A 93 8.95 -2.85 -1.34
C PHE A 93 10.27 -2.69 -0.57
N LYS A 94 10.81 -3.76 0.01
CA LYS A 94 12.10 -3.73 0.72
C LYS A 94 13.29 -3.36 -0.16
N LYS A 95 13.23 -3.68 -1.46
CA LYS A 95 14.28 -3.31 -2.43
C LYS A 95 14.22 -1.83 -2.79
N ILE A 96 13.01 -1.29 -2.99
CA ILE A 96 12.78 0.10 -3.36
C ILE A 96 13.01 1.05 -2.17
N ASN A 97 12.72 0.59 -0.94
CA ASN A 97 12.91 1.37 0.29
C ASN A 97 14.36 1.45 0.81
N ARG A 98 15.36 0.97 0.05
CA ARG A 98 16.78 1.09 0.44
C ARG A 98 17.31 2.50 0.13
N ALA A 99 16.92 3.48 0.93
CA ALA A 99 17.61 4.76 1.03
C ALA A 99 17.53 5.26 2.48
N ALA A 100 18.62 5.13 3.23
CA ALA A 100 18.70 5.63 4.60
C ALA A 100 18.61 7.16 4.63
N PHE A 101 17.79 7.66 5.53
CA PHE A 101 17.44 9.07 5.68
C PHE A 101 18.34 9.74 6.70
N ASP A 102 19.26 10.56 6.21
CA ASP A 102 19.73 11.70 6.97
C ASP A 102 19.67 12.91 6.05
N ILE A 103 18.67 13.78 6.26
CA ILE A 103 18.63 15.09 5.60
C ILE A 103 18.39 16.15 6.68
N GLN A 104 19.43 16.93 6.95
CA GLN A 104 19.30 18.21 7.62
C GLN A 104 18.81 19.25 6.60
N GLY A 105 17.48 19.41 6.48
CA GLY A 105 16.82 20.37 5.57
C GLY A 105 15.88 21.35 6.28
N CYS A 106 15.25 22.27 5.53
CA CYS A 106 14.22 23.16 6.08
C CYS A 106 12.99 22.41 6.59
N ARG A 107 12.11 23.12 7.30
CA ARG A 107 10.88 22.54 7.87
C ARG A 107 10.03 21.79 6.83
N VAL A 108 9.94 22.29 5.61
CA VAL A 108 9.23 21.63 4.50
C VAL A 108 9.86 20.28 4.16
N VAL A 109 11.19 20.20 4.06
CA VAL A 109 11.92 18.95 3.79
C VAL A 109 11.75 17.95 4.92
N LYS A 110 11.78 18.40 6.19
CA LYS A 110 11.53 17.52 7.35
C LYS A 110 10.10 16.96 7.34
N LEU A 111 9.12 17.80 7.01
CA LEU A 111 7.72 17.38 6.88
C LEU A 111 7.54 16.40 5.71
N LEU A 112 8.15 16.64 4.55
CA LEU A 112 8.11 15.72 3.41
C LEU A 112 8.75 14.36 3.74
N ALA A 113 9.87 14.38 4.45
CA ALA A 113 10.52 13.17 4.92
C ALA A 113 9.62 12.40 5.90
N GLU A 114 8.99 13.09 6.85
CA GLU A 114 8.03 12.47 7.77
C GLU A 114 6.82 11.88 7.03
N ALA A 115 6.25 12.60 6.06
CA ALA A 115 5.17 12.10 5.24
C ALA A 115 5.58 10.82 4.48
N ARG A 116 6.78 10.80 3.89
CA ARG A 116 7.30 9.61 3.24
C ARG A 116 7.45 8.44 4.22
N GLU A 117 8.02 8.64 5.42
CA GLU A 117 8.15 7.57 6.42
C GLU A 117 6.80 6.97 6.83
N VAL A 118 5.79 7.83 7.02
CA VAL A 118 4.43 7.41 7.35
C VAL A 118 3.83 6.60 6.19
N ALA A 119 3.98 7.07 4.95
CA ALA A 119 3.52 6.37 3.76
C ALA A 119 4.17 4.99 3.61
N VAL A 120 5.50 4.92 3.74
CA VAL A 120 6.29 3.67 3.70
C VAL A 120 5.81 2.70 4.78
N SER A 121 5.64 3.16 6.02
CA SER A 121 5.18 2.32 7.13
C SER A 121 3.77 1.77 6.91
N MET A 122 2.86 2.59 6.38
CA MET A 122 1.49 2.17 6.06
C MET A 122 1.47 1.09 4.98
N ILE A 123 2.29 1.27 3.94
CA ILE A 123 2.44 0.31 2.85
C ILE A 123 2.95 -1.02 3.40
N GLU A 124 4.00 -0.99 4.22
CA GLU A 124 4.59 -2.21 4.79
C GLU A 124 3.59 -2.97 5.65
N ALA A 125 2.92 -2.27 6.57
CA ALA A 125 1.90 -2.86 7.44
C ALA A 125 0.74 -3.47 6.65
N SER A 126 0.34 -2.82 5.55
CA SER A 126 -0.72 -3.31 4.67
C SER A 126 -0.32 -4.62 4.00
N LEU A 127 0.88 -4.70 3.43
CA LEU A 127 1.42 -5.93 2.84
C LEU A 127 1.57 -7.05 3.88
N ASP A 128 1.99 -6.71 5.10
CA ASP A 128 2.09 -7.66 6.21
C ASP A 128 0.74 -8.23 6.64
N LEU A 129 -0.29 -7.39 6.71
CA LEU A 129 -1.66 -7.81 7.02
C LEU A 129 -2.21 -8.75 5.95
N LEU A 130 -2.02 -8.42 4.67
CA LEU A 130 -2.42 -9.29 3.57
C LEU A 130 -1.69 -10.63 3.61
N SER A 131 -0.39 -10.62 3.95
CA SER A 131 0.41 -11.85 4.10
C SER A 131 -0.10 -12.74 5.23
N LYS A 132 -0.47 -12.13 6.37
CA LYS A 132 -0.94 -12.82 7.58
C LYS A 132 -2.35 -13.39 7.44
N LYS A 133 -3.25 -12.72 6.70
CA LYS A 133 -4.62 -13.22 6.41
C LYS A 133 -4.65 -14.53 5.62
N ILE A 134 -3.52 -14.98 5.06
CA ILE A 134 -3.37 -16.24 4.31
C ILE A 134 -2.82 -17.36 5.20
N THR A 135 -2.38 -17.06 6.43
CA THR A 135 -1.85 -18.11 7.32
C THR A 135 -2.99 -19.10 7.59
N PRO A 136 -2.84 -20.38 7.24
CA PRO A 136 -3.94 -21.31 7.36
C PRO A 136 -4.15 -21.57 8.84
N ALA A 137 -5.16 -20.93 9.44
CA ALA A 137 -5.64 -21.32 10.76
C ALA A 137 -6.21 -22.76 10.75
N SER A 138 -6.27 -23.45 9.60
CA SER A 138 -6.86 -24.79 9.53
C SER A 138 -6.46 -25.59 8.28
N SER A 139 -5.18 -25.73 7.90
CA SER A 139 -4.83 -26.63 6.77
C SER A 139 -4.91 -28.14 7.09
N SER A 140 -5.12 -28.54 8.35
CA SER A 140 -4.99 -29.94 8.78
C SER A 140 -6.29 -30.77 8.77
N LYS A 141 -7.44 -30.21 8.34
CA LYS A 141 -8.75 -30.89 8.50
C LYS A 141 -9.57 -31.08 7.21
N TRP A 142 -9.00 -30.76 6.04
CA TRP A 142 -9.77 -30.54 4.81
C TRP A 142 -10.23 -31.82 4.08
N SER A 143 -9.80 -33.01 4.47
CA SER A 143 -10.10 -34.24 3.70
C SER A 143 -11.21 -35.13 4.26
N LEU A 144 -11.86 -34.80 5.41
CA LEU A 144 -12.67 -35.80 6.14
C LEU A 144 -14.05 -35.34 6.67
N VAL A 145 -14.70 -34.32 6.10
CA VAL A 145 -16.03 -33.89 6.61
C VAL A 145 -17.15 -34.03 5.59
N SER A 146 -18.34 -34.45 6.05
CA SER A 146 -19.50 -34.81 5.22
C SER A 146 -20.06 -33.64 4.39
N LYS A 147 -20.81 -33.95 3.33
CA LYS A 147 -21.43 -32.98 2.39
C LYS A 147 -22.25 -31.85 3.05
N ALA A 148 -22.81 -32.07 4.24
CA ALA A 148 -23.54 -31.03 4.97
C ALA A 148 -22.59 -30.04 5.69
N PHE A 149 -21.43 -30.52 6.16
CA PHE A 149 -20.38 -29.67 6.70
C PHE A 149 -19.61 -28.94 5.59
N GLN A 150 -19.48 -29.53 4.41
CA GLN A 150 -18.90 -28.84 3.24
C GLN A 150 -19.65 -27.55 2.90
N LYS A 151 -20.99 -27.54 2.90
CA LYS A 151 -21.75 -26.29 2.69
C LYS A 151 -21.49 -25.22 3.77
N LYS A 152 -21.34 -25.61 5.04
CA LYS A 152 -21.06 -24.68 6.14
C LYS A 152 -19.61 -24.16 6.12
N ILE A 153 -18.67 -24.99 5.67
CA ILE A 153 -17.26 -24.64 5.45
C ILE A 153 -17.14 -23.65 4.28
N VAL A 154 -17.82 -23.93 3.16
CA VAL A 154 -17.88 -23.05 1.98
C VAL A 154 -18.42 -21.65 2.32
N VAL A 155 -19.46 -21.54 3.16
CA VAL A 155 -19.97 -20.23 3.62
C VAL A 155 -18.93 -19.47 4.43
N CYS A 156 -18.22 -20.14 5.33
CA CYS A 156 -17.15 -19.53 6.14
C CYS A 156 -15.94 -19.09 5.27
N GLU A 157 -15.63 -19.85 4.22
CA GLU A 157 -14.56 -19.53 3.26
C GLU A 157 -14.94 -18.36 2.34
N GLU A 158 -16.21 -18.29 1.91
CA GLU A 158 -16.72 -17.17 1.13
C GLU A 158 -16.69 -15.86 1.93
N GLU A 159 -17.08 -15.88 3.20
CA GLU A 159 -17.00 -14.73 4.12
C GLU A 159 -15.55 -14.23 4.30
N GLN A 160 -14.59 -15.16 4.42
CA GLN A 160 -13.17 -14.82 4.52
C GLN A 160 -12.63 -14.19 3.24
N LEU A 161 -12.99 -14.73 2.07
CA LEU A 161 -12.60 -14.17 0.78
C LEU A 161 -13.24 -12.80 0.55
N GLN A 162 -14.51 -12.60 0.93
CA GLN A 162 -15.18 -11.28 0.88
C GLN A 162 -14.51 -10.26 1.80
N THR A 163 -14.16 -10.66 3.03
CA THR A 163 -13.41 -9.81 3.98
C THR A 163 -12.03 -9.44 3.44
N LEU A 164 -11.40 -10.34 2.69
CA LEU A 164 -10.12 -10.09 2.04
C LEU A 164 -10.26 -9.14 0.85
N GLU A 165 -11.30 -9.30 0.03
CA GLU A 165 -11.62 -8.41 -1.09
C GLU A 165 -11.87 -6.98 -0.62
N LEU A 166 -12.72 -6.79 0.39
CA LEU A 166 -13.00 -5.47 0.97
C LEU A 166 -11.72 -4.82 1.49
N ALA A 167 -10.87 -5.58 2.19
CA ALA A 167 -9.59 -5.07 2.67
C ALA A 167 -8.68 -4.64 1.50
N ILE A 168 -8.63 -5.39 0.39
CA ILE A 168 -7.85 -5.00 -0.79
C ILE A 168 -8.41 -3.72 -1.42
N VAL A 169 -9.73 -3.57 -1.51
CA VAL A 169 -10.39 -2.35 -2.02
C VAL A 169 -10.05 -1.14 -1.16
N ASP A 170 -10.13 -1.29 0.16
CA ASP A 170 -9.76 -0.21 1.09
C ASP A 170 -8.29 0.18 0.91
N LEU A 171 -7.38 -0.80 0.80
CA LEU A 171 -5.96 -0.57 0.56
C LEU A 171 -5.68 0.11 -0.78
N GLU A 172 -6.37 -0.31 -1.84
CA GLU A 172 -6.29 0.28 -3.19
C GLU A 172 -6.69 1.77 -3.13
N SER A 173 -7.81 2.08 -2.49
CA SER A 173 -8.28 3.47 -2.32
C SER A 173 -7.33 4.33 -1.47
N GLY A 174 -6.74 3.74 -0.42
CA GLY A 174 -5.77 4.42 0.43
C GLY A 174 -4.49 4.77 -0.31
N VAL A 175 -3.95 3.83 -1.10
CA VAL A 175 -2.77 4.08 -1.95
C VAL A 175 -3.07 5.08 -3.05
N GLU A 176 -4.25 5.04 -3.67
CA GLU A 176 -4.64 6.06 -4.66
C GLU A 176 -4.71 7.46 -4.05
N THR A 177 -5.29 7.57 -2.85
CA THR A 177 -5.38 8.83 -2.11
C THR A 177 -3.99 9.38 -1.80
N LEU A 178 -3.09 8.53 -1.31
CA LEU A 178 -1.69 8.87 -1.05
C LEU A 178 -1.00 9.34 -2.35
N PHE A 179 -1.11 8.57 -3.44
CA PHE A 179 -0.51 8.91 -4.73
C PHE A 179 -0.97 10.29 -5.21
N ARG A 180 -2.27 10.57 -5.15
CA ARG A 180 -2.84 11.86 -5.54
C ARG A 180 -2.30 13.00 -4.70
N ARG A 181 -2.22 12.83 -3.37
CA ARG A 181 -1.72 13.87 -2.45
C ARG A 181 -0.23 14.16 -2.68
N MET A 182 0.56 13.12 -2.94
CA MET A 182 1.98 13.26 -3.29
C MET A 182 2.18 14.06 -4.59
N ILE A 183 1.41 13.75 -5.64
CA ILE A 183 1.46 14.51 -6.91
C ILE A 183 1.10 15.98 -6.68
N GLN A 184 0.02 16.25 -5.94
CA GLN A 184 -0.39 17.62 -5.63
C GLN A 184 0.71 18.40 -4.90
N SER A 185 1.33 17.79 -3.88
CA SER A 185 2.41 18.41 -3.13
C SER A 185 3.63 18.69 -4.01
N ARG A 186 4.03 17.75 -4.87
CA ARG A 186 5.12 17.95 -5.83
C ARG A 186 4.83 19.10 -6.79
N VAL A 187 3.62 19.18 -7.35
CA VAL A 187 3.21 20.28 -8.24
C VAL A 187 3.24 21.63 -7.52
N SER A 188 2.67 21.69 -6.31
CA SER A 188 2.69 22.91 -5.47
C SER A 188 4.12 23.40 -5.20
N LEU A 189 5.02 22.49 -4.83
CA LEU A 189 6.42 22.81 -4.58
C LEU A 189 7.16 23.25 -5.84
N LEU A 190 6.99 22.55 -6.97
CA LEU A 190 7.60 22.91 -8.26
C LEU A 190 7.15 24.30 -8.71
N ASN A 191 5.87 24.62 -8.56
CA ASN A 191 5.33 25.94 -8.88
C ASN A 191 5.96 27.02 -7.99
N THR A 192 6.13 26.74 -6.69
CA THR A 192 6.74 27.69 -5.74
C THR A 192 8.25 27.88 -6.00
N LEU A 193 8.95 26.85 -6.50
CA LEU A 193 10.36 26.95 -6.90
C LEU A 193 10.55 27.67 -8.25
N SER A 194 9.50 27.76 -9.06
CA SER A 194 9.52 28.39 -10.39
C SER A 194 9.15 29.88 -10.37
N LEU A 195 8.58 30.36 -9.25
CA LEU A 195 8.33 31.77 -8.92
C LEU A 195 9.60 32.46 -8.41
#